data_AF-A0A3C1CL79-F1
#
_entry.id   AF-A0A3C1CL79-F1
#
_cell.length_a   1.000
_cell.length_b   1.000
_cell.length_c   1.000
_cell.angle_alpha   90.00
_cell.angle_beta   90.00
_cell.angle_gamma   90.00
#
_symmetry.space_group_name_H-M   'P 1'
#
loop_
_entity.id
_entity.type
_entity.pdbx_description
1 polymer ?
#
loop_
_entity_poly.entity_id
_entity_poly.type
_entity_poly.pdbx_seq_one_letter_code
_entity_poly.pdbx_strand_id
1 'polypeptide(L)'
;DYTEKPEYGRVIAICTAAAQRELVTPALLAILTPVIVGFGISYLALGAFLAAAILTGQLMANFLSNSGGAWDNAKKLIEDGAFGGKGSEAHAAAVTGDP
;
A
#
# COMPACT_ATOMS: atom_id res chain seq x y z
N ASP A 1 -17.90 -13.33 25.55
CA ASP A 1 -18.36 -14.72 25.80
C ASP A 1 -18.47 -15.55 24.51
N TYR A 2 -18.23 -14.96 23.32
CA TYR A 2 -18.24 -15.66 22.02
C TYR A 2 -19.60 -16.34 21.70
N THR A 3 -20.69 -15.83 22.28
CA THR A 3 -22.04 -16.39 22.14
C THR A 3 -22.71 -16.02 20.81
N GLU A 4 -22.23 -14.97 20.14
CA GLU A 4 -22.69 -14.56 18.82
C GLU A 4 -21.55 -14.59 17.79
N LYS A 5 -21.91 -14.91 16.54
CA LYS A 5 -20.97 -14.87 15.42
C LYS A 5 -20.79 -13.42 14.94
N PRO A 6 -19.55 -12.97 14.69
CA PRO A 6 -19.33 -11.66 14.08
C PRO A 6 -20.00 -11.56 12.71
N GLU A 7 -20.51 -10.37 12.39
CA GLU A 7 -21.09 -10.07 11.08
C GLU A 7 -19.99 -9.63 10.12
N TYR A 8 -19.37 -10.62 9.46
CA TYR A 8 -18.26 -10.38 8.54
C TYR A 8 -18.70 -9.69 7.24
N GLY A 9 -19.96 -9.83 6.84
CA GLY A 9 -20.50 -9.29 5.58
C GLY A 9 -20.43 -7.77 5.52
N ARG A 10 -20.70 -7.08 6.62
CA ARG A 10 -20.58 -5.62 6.73
C ARG A 10 -19.15 -5.14 6.52
N VAL A 11 -18.15 -5.83 7.09
CA VAL A 11 -16.74 -5.46 6.89
C VAL A 11 -16.35 -5.62 5.41
N ILE A 12 -16.72 -6.75 4.80
CA ILE A 12 -16.48 -7.00 3.38
C ILE A 12 -17.14 -5.92 2.51
N ALA A 13 -18.40 -5.55 2.80
CA ALA A 13 -19.12 -4.55 2.04
C ALA A 13 -18.46 -3.16 2.13
N ILE A 14 -18.02 -2.75 3.32
CA ILE A 14 -17.31 -1.48 3.54
C ILE A 14 -16.00 -1.46 2.76
N CYS A 15 -15.16 -2.49 2.92
CA CYS A 15 -13.88 -2.57 2.22
C CYS A 15 -14.07 -2.59 0.69
N THR A 16 -15.06 -3.33 0.19
CA THR A 16 -15.36 -3.44 -1.24
C THR A 16 -15.80 -2.12 -1.84
N ALA A 17 -16.75 -1.43 -1.19
CA ALA A 17 -17.25 -0.14 -1.67
C ALA A 17 -16.14 0.94 -1.63
N ALA A 18 -15.34 0.97 -0.57
CA ALA A 18 -14.22 1.89 -0.46
C ALA A 18 -13.16 1.61 -1.54
N ALA A 19 -12.73 0.36 -1.72
CA ALA A 19 -11.73 -0.01 -2.73
C ALA A 19 -12.17 0.41 -4.14
N GLN A 20 -13.43 0.15 -4.51
CA GLN A 20 -13.95 0.54 -5.83
C GLN A 20 -13.93 2.06 -6.01
N ARG A 21 -14.31 2.83 -4.99
CA ARG A 21 -14.33 4.29 -5.08
C ARG A 21 -12.92 4.88 -5.17
N GLU A 22 -12.02 4.43 -4.31
CA GLU A 22 -10.68 5.02 -4.17
C GLU A 22 -9.74 4.61 -5.32
N LEU A 23 -9.94 3.45 -5.97
CA LEU A 23 -9.12 3.02 -7.10
C LEU A 23 -9.43 3.75 -8.42
N VAL A 24 -10.62 4.34 -8.57
CA VAL A 24 -11.00 5.04 -9.81
C VAL A 24 -10.09 6.25 -10.06
N THR A 25 -9.84 7.05 -9.04
CA THR A 25 -9.01 8.26 -9.16
C THR A 25 -7.58 7.98 -9.65
N PRO A 26 -6.78 7.09 -9.01
CA PRO A 26 -5.44 6.77 -9.48
C PRO A 26 -5.44 6.07 -10.85
N ALA A 27 -6.44 5.23 -11.15
CA ALA A 27 -6.56 4.60 -12.47
C ALA A 27 -6.77 5.63 -13.59
N LEU A 28 -7.66 6.60 -13.37
CA LEU A 28 -7.87 7.69 -14.32
C LEU A 28 -6.61 8.55 -14.49
N LEU A 29 -5.92 8.88 -13.41
CA LEU A 29 -4.65 9.62 -13.48
C LEU A 29 -3.60 8.86 -14.30
N ALA A 30 -3.44 7.56 -14.08
CA ALA A 30 -2.47 6.74 -14.78
C ALA A 30 -2.72 6.70 -16.30
N ILE A 31 -3.98 6.70 -16.72
CA ILE A 31 -4.36 6.67 -18.15
C ILE A 31 -4.33 8.06 -18.79
N LEU A 32 -4.91 9.06 -18.13
CA LEU A 32 -5.09 10.39 -18.71
C LEU A 32 -3.79 11.21 -18.75
N THR A 33 -2.90 11.05 -17.77
CA THR A 33 -1.65 11.81 -17.71
C THR A 33 -0.77 11.63 -18.95
N PRO A 34 -0.43 10.41 -19.40
CA PRO A 34 0.37 10.23 -20.61
C PRO A 34 -0.35 10.71 -21.88
N VAL A 35 -1.68 10.60 -21.95
CA VAL A 35 -2.48 11.13 -23.07
C VAL A 35 -2.35 12.66 -23.14
N ILE A 36 -2.53 13.35 -22.00
CA ILE A 36 -2.42 14.81 -21.93
C ILE A 36 -0.99 15.26 -22.26
N VAL A 37 0.03 14.60 -21.74
CA VAL A 37 1.43 14.96 -22.00
C VAL A 37 1.79 14.76 -23.48
N GLY A 38 1.37 13.63 -24.07
CA GLY A 38 1.69 13.28 -25.45
C GLY A 38 1.03 14.19 -26.48
N PHE A 39 -0.27 14.46 -26.34
CA PHE A 39 -1.03 15.27 -27.29
C PHE A 39 -1.05 16.76 -26.97
N GLY A 40 -0.91 17.13 -25.71
CA GLY A 40 -0.96 18.53 -25.26
C GLY A 40 0.38 19.26 -25.23
N ILE A 41 1.51 18.54 -25.08
CA ILE A 41 2.85 19.14 -25.02
C ILE A 41 3.66 18.72 -26.25
N SER A 42 4.17 17.49 -26.26
CA SER A 42 4.89 16.91 -27.40
C SER A 42 5.22 15.44 -27.14
N TYR A 43 5.52 14.70 -28.21
CA TYR A 43 6.01 13.33 -28.10
C TYR A 43 7.36 13.22 -27.35
N LEU A 44 8.22 14.24 -27.43
CA LEU A 44 9.48 14.28 -26.68
C LEU A 44 9.23 14.39 -25.17
N ALA A 45 8.29 15.26 -24.76
CA ALA A 45 7.89 15.39 -23.37
C ALA A 45 7.28 14.09 -22.82
N LEU A 46 6.50 13.37 -23.63
CA LEU A 46 5.98 12.05 -23.26
C LEU A 46 7.09 11.03 -23.03
N GLY A 47 8.09 10.99 -23.90
CA GLY A 47 9.25 10.10 -23.73
C GLY A 47 9.99 10.34 -22.41
N ALA A 48 10.27 11.62 -22.09
CA ALA A 48 10.89 12.00 -20.84
C ALA A 48 10.02 11.67 -19.61
N PHE A 49 8.71 11.92 -19.69
CA PHE A 49 7.75 11.62 -18.64
C PHE A 49 7.71 10.12 -18.33
N LEU A 50 7.60 9.26 -19.35
CA LEU A 50 7.55 7.80 -19.17
C LEU A 50 8.87 7.28 -18.58
N ALA A 51 10.02 7.76 -19.04
CA ALA A 51 11.31 7.37 -18.49
C ALA A 51 11.43 7.74 -17.00
N ALA A 52 11.04 8.97 -16.62
CA ALA A 52 11.04 9.41 -15.23
C ALA A 52 10.06 8.61 -14.36
N ALA A 53 8.85 8.34 -14.85
CA ALA A 53 7.83 7.57 -14.15
C ALA A 53 8.31 6.14 -13.86
N ILE A 54 8.96 5.48 -14.83
CA ILE A 54 9.51 4.13 -14.66
C ILE A 54 10.63 4.14 -13.61
N LEU A 55 11.59 5.06 -13.73
CA LEU A 55 12.74 5.11 -12.83
C LEU A 55 12.31 5.38 -11.38
N THR A 56 11.46 6.39 -11.18
CA THR A 56 10.96 6.75 -9.84
C THR A 56 10.03 5.69 -9.28
N GLY A 57 9.11 5.16 -10.10
CA GLY A 57 8.19 4.10 -9.73
C GLY A 57 8.92 2.83 -9.30
N GLN A 58 9.96 2.43 -10.01
CA GLN A 58 10.73 1.23 -9.68
C GLN A 58 11.47 1.35 -8.35
N LEU A 59 12.10 2.51 -8.09
CA LEU A 59 12.76 2.75 -6.81
C LEU A 59 11.76 2.74 -5.65
N MET A 60 10.60 3.38 -5.84
CA MET A 60 9.54 3.41 -4.83
C MET A 60 8.94 2.03 -4.58
N ALA A 61 8.71 1.24 -5.64
CA ALA A 61 8.19 -0.13 -5.53
C ALA A 61 9.11 -1.03 -4.69
N ASN A 62 10.43 -0.97 -4.95
CA ASN A 62 11.41 -1.71 -4.16
C ASN A 62 11.44 -1.23 -2.70
N PHE A 63 11.44 0.08 -2.47
CA PHE A 63 11.46 0.65 -1.13
C PHE A 63 10.23 0.20 -0.32
N LEU A 64 9.02 0.41 -0.84
CA LEU A 64 7.78 0.07 -0.13
C LEU A 64 7.65 -1.44 0.13
N SER A 65 8.02 -2.27 -0.85
CA SER A 65 7.96 -3.74 -0.70
C SER A 65 8.92 -4.23 0.38
N ASN A 66 10.16 -3.74 0.38
CA ASN A 66 11.17 -4.18 1.34
C ASN A 66 10.92 -3.62 2.74
N SER A 67 10.54 -2.34 2.85
CA SER A 67 10.23 -1.72 4.14
C SER A 67 9.01 -2.35 4.79
N GLY A 68 7.93 -2.58 4.03
CA GLY A 68 6.74 -3.27 4.55
C GLY A 68 7.05 -4.70 5.01
N GLY A 69 7.77 -5.48 4.19
CA GLY A 69 8.18 -6.83 4.58
C GLY A 69 9.11 -6.86 5.79
N ALA A 70 10.00 -5.87 5.93
CA ALA A 70 10.87 -5.74 7.09
C ALA A 70 10.08 -5.47 8.38
N TRP A 71 9.07 -4.59 8.33
CA TRP A 71 8.21 -4.33 9.49
C TRP A 71 7.34 -5.53 9.88
N ASP A 72 6.71 -6.21 8.91
CA ASP A 72 5.93 -7.43 9.20
C ASP A 72 6.81 -8.53 9.83
N ASN A 73 8.03 -8.72 9.30
CA ASN A 73 8.97 -9.69 9.85
C ASN A 73 9.49 -9.29 11.24
N ALA A 74 9.72 -7.99 11.49
CA ALA A 74 10.12 -7.51 12.81
C ALA A 74 8.99 -7.72 13.84
N LYS A 75 7.74 -7.46 13.46
CA LYS A 75 6.57 -7.76 14.29
C LYS A 75 6.51 -9.25 14.60
N LYS A 76 6.61 -10.13 13.59
CA LYS A 76 6.62 -11.59 13.77
C LYS A 76 7.74 -12.07 14.70
N LEU A 77 8.95 -11.51 14.58
CA LEU A 77 10.07 -11.84 15.46
C LEU A 77 9.75 -11.54 16.94
N ILE A 78 9.09 -10.40 17.20
CA ILE A 78 8.65 -10.04 18.55
C ILE A 78 7.51 -10.96 19.01
N GLU A 79 6.58 -11.29 18.11
CA GLU A 79 5.50 -12.24 18.39
C GLU A 79 6.00 -13.64 18.78
N ASP A 80 7.16 -14.05 18.26
CA ASP A 80 7.84 -15.32 18.58
C ASP A 80 8.62 -15.28 19.91
N GLY A 81 8.60 -14.16 20.63
CA GLY A 81 9.12 -14.04 21.99
C GLY A 81 10.37 -13.17 22.15
N ALA A 82 10.93 -12.64 21.05
CA ALA A 82 11.97 -11.63 21.15
C ALA A 82 11.41 -10.33 21.76
N PHE A 83 12.26 -9.56 22.45
CA PHE A 83 11.91 -8.22 22.96
C PHE A 83 10.60 -8.16 23.78
N GLY A 84 10.32 -9.20 24.57
CA GLY A 84 9.20 -9.24 25.51
C GLY A 84 7.92 -9.88 24.99
N GLY A 85 7.87 -10.33 23.74
CA GLY A 85 6.73 -11.12 23.25
C GLY A 85 5.46 -10.32 22.96
N LYS A 86 4.38 -11.03 22.62
CA LYS A 86 3.05 -10.45 22.38
C LYS A 86 2.56 -9.64 23.58
N GLY A 87 2.03 -8.44 23.31
CA GLY A 87 1.49 -7.54 24.34
C GLY A 87 2.54 -6.67 25.04
N SER A 88 3.82 -6.76 24.68
CA SER A 88 4.85 -5.84 25.14
C SER A 88 4.75 -4.47 24.44
N GLU A 89 5.44 -3.46 25.00
CA GLU A 89 5.55 -2.15 24.35
C GLU A 89 6.23 -2.25 22.98
N ALA A 90 7.24 -3.12 22.86
CA ALA A 90 7.89 -3.40 21.58
C ALA A 90 6.94 -4.04 20.56
N HIS A 91 6.05 -4.93 20.99
CA HIS A 91 5.02 -5.52 20.12
C HIS A 91 4.03 -4.46 19.63
N ALA A 92 3.54 -3.60 20.53
CA ALA A 92 2.65 -2.50 20.16
C ALA A 92 3.30 -1.52 19.16
N ALA A 93 4.58 -1.20 19.36
CA ALA A 93 5.34 -0.37 18.44
C ALA A 93 5.50 -1.02 17.06
N ALA A 94 5.81 -2.33 17.01
CA ALA A 94 5.96 -3.05 15.76
C ALA A 94 4.64 -3.25 15.00
N VAL A 95 3.52 -3.49 15.71
CA VAL A 95 2.18 -3.54 15.12
C VAL A 95 1.78 -2.20 14.50
N THR A 96 2.19 -1.08 15.10
CA THR A 96 1.91 0.26 14.53
C THR A 96 2.68 0.52 13.24
N GLY A 97 3.88 -0.05 13.09
CA GLY A 97 4.71 0.08 11.89
C GLY A 97 4.39 -0.92 10.79
N ASP A 98 3.59 -1.94 11.07
CA ASP A 98 3.16 -2.94 10.10
C ASP A 98 2.05 -2.36 9.20
N PRO A 99 2.28 -2.25 7.87
CA PRO A 99 1.36 -1.59 6.95
C PRO A 99 0.10 -2.39 6.58
#